data_AF-A0A9E3EX06-F1
#
_entry.id   AF-A0A9E3EX06-F1
#
_cell.length_a   1.000
_cell.length_b   1.000
_cell.length_c   1.000
_cell.angle_alpha   90.00
_cell.angle_beta   90.00
_cell.angle_gamma   90.00
#
_symmetry.space_group_name_H-M   'P 1'
#
loop_
_entity.id
_entity.type
_entity.pdbx_description
1 polymer ?
#
loop_
_entity_poly.entity_id
_entity_poly.type
_entity_poly.pdbx_seq_one_letter_code
_entity_poly.pdbx_strand_id
1 'polypeptide(L)'
;MREVVGQGTYPWSGNLEQQAMFLGAESLTGNVVTLCRPGIVQNLDEENNLMPTSRVDFEKSAAIYPILCSGRIAGVLLISSTQYNHFLLQTRTALAQSYADLIALSFDSEDFYAPEDIALGVMPTHKEQKLYFAKFRQLITDTMIAAASRHRPVSNIEADQIVWQRLEEELLQLSINNKTL
;
A
#
# COMPACT_ATOMS: atom_id res chain seq x y z
N MET A 1 4.47 0.36 3.97
CA MET A 1 4.07 1.17 2.80
C MET A 1 2.57 1.37 2.82
N ARG A 2 2.04 2.54 2.43
CA ARG A 2 0.60 2.87 2.49
C ARG A 2 0.02 3.03 1.09
N GLU A 3 -1.18 2.48 0.85
CA GLU A 3 -1.97 2.83 -0.33
C GLU A 3 -2.53 4.25 -0.18
N VAL A 4 -2.17 5.15 -1.10
CA VAL A 4 -2.49 6.60 -1.00
C VAL A 4 -3.43 7.10 -2.07
N VAL A 5 -3.47 6.45 -3.22
CA VAL A 5 -4.30 6.81 -4.38
C VAL A 5 -4.83 5.53 -4.98
N GLY A 6 -6.12 5.51 -5.32
CA GLY A 6 -6.70 4.36 -5.99
C GLY A 6 -7.99 4.72 -6.72
N GLN A 7 -8.10 4.21 -7.94
CA GLN A 7 -9.26 4.38 -8.81
C GLN A 7 -9.82 3.02 -9.17
N GLY A 8 -11.10 2.80 -8.88
CA GLY A 8 -11.81 1.57 -9.19
C GLY A 8 -12.84 1.76 -10.30
N THR A 9 -13.16 0.67 -10.98
CA THR A 9 -14.39 0.51 -11.75
C THR A 9 -15.22 -0.60 -11.12
N TYR A 10 -16.53 -0.63 -11.39
CA TYR A 10 -17.43 -1.68 -10.86
C TYR A 10 -16.81 -3.08 -10.99
N PRO A 11 -16.80 -3.91 -9.93
CA PRO A 11 -17.55 -3.77 -8.67
C PRO A 11 -16.87 -2.91 -7.59
N TRP A 12 -15.67 -2.40 -7.82
CA TRP A 12 -14.99 -1.51 -6.89
C TRP A 12 -15.60 -0.10 -6.90
N SER A 13 -15.48 0.61 -5.78
CA SER A 13 -15.87 2.02 -5.71
C SER A 13 -14.93 2.88 -6.57
N GLY A 14 -15.46 3.98 -7.10
CA GLY A 14 -14.70 4.87 -7.98
C GLY A 14 -13.45 5.45 -7.31
N ASN A 15 -13.56 5.90 -6.06
CA ASN A 15 -12.44 6.32 -5.24
C ASN A 15 -12.13 5.21 -4.20
N LEU A 16 -10.89 4.71 -4.21
CA LEU A 16 -10.38 3.69 -3.27
C LEU A 16 -9.50 4.30 -2.16
N GLU A 17 -9.21 5.60 -2.16
CA GLU A 17 -8.44 6.30 -1.12
C GLU A 17 -9.05 6.12 0.28
N GLN A 18 -10.39 5.99 0.36
CA GLN A 18 -11.08 5.72 1.62
C GLN A 18 -10.91 4.28 2.13
N GLN A 19 -10.23 3.42 1.37
CA GLN A 19 -9.89 2.04 1.71
C GLN A 19 -8.38 1.85 1.92
N ALA A 20 -7.64 2.95 2.11
CA ALA A 20 -6.20 2.94 2.35
C ALA A 20 -5.80 1.85 3.35
N MET A 21 -4.78 1.07 2.98
CA MET A 21 -4.20 0.04 3.84
C MET A 21 -2.68 0.13 3.88
N PHE A 22 -2.11 -0.49 4.91
CA PHE A 22 -0.69 -0.74 4.97
C PHE A 22 -0.38 -2.09 4.32
N LEU A 23 0.57 -2.05 3.40
CA LEU A 23 1.14 -3.19 2.71
C LEU A 23 2.55 -3.41 3.28
N GLY A 24 2.74 -4.56 3.94
CA GLY A 24 3.99 -4.97 4.54
C GLY A 24 4.82 -5.91 3.66
N ALA A 25 5.89 -6.46 4.24
CA ALA A 25 6.79 -7.40 3.56
C ALA A 25 6.11 -8.73 3.15
N GLU A 26 4.98 -9.07 3.78
CA GLU A 26 4.13 -10.22 3.44
C GLU A 26 3.32 -10.02 2.16
N SER A 27 3.13 -8.78 1.74
CA SER A 27 2.30 -8.46 0.58
C SER A 27 3.05 -8.68 -0.74
N LEU A 28 2.31 -8.95 -1.81
CA LEU A 28 2.88 -9.00 -3.17
C LEU A 28 3.63 -7.70 -3.52
N THR A 29 3.09 -6.58 -3.06
CA THR A 29 3.67 -5.27 -3.27
C THR A 29 4.97 -5.10 -2.49
N GLY A 30 5.05 -5.59 -1.25
CA GLY A 30 6.28 -5.59 -0.47
C GLY A 30 7.38 -6.43 -1.10
N ASN A 31 7.01 -7.55 -1.73
CA ASN A 31 7.94 -8.37 -2.50
C ASN A 31 8.51 -7.60 -3.72
N VAL A 32 7.66 -6.91 -4.48
CA VAL A 32 8.09 -6.08 -5.62
C VAL A 32 9.02 -4.95 -5.21
N VAL A 33 8.74 -4.28 -4.09
CA VAL A 33 9.62 -3.25 -3.52
C VAL A 33 10.98 -3.86 -3.17
N THR A 34 10.99 -5.01 -2.50
CA THR A 34 12.24 -5.69 -2.08
C THR A 34 13.08 -6.14 -3.28
N LEU A 35 12.45 -6.64 -4.34
CA LEU A 35 13.15 -7.18 -5.51
C LEU A 35 13.46 -6.13 -6.59
N CYS A 36 12.87 -4.94 -6.49
CA CYS A 36 12.89 -3.90 -7.53
C CYS A 36 12.47 -4.42 -8.90
N ARG A 37 11.50 -5.35 -8.94
CA ARG A 37 11.07 -6.04 -10.16
C ARG A 37 9.55 -6.14 -10.24
N PRO A 38 8.95 -6.01 -11.42
CA PRO A 38 7.53 -6.21 -11.58
C PRO A 38 7.07 -7.59 -11.10
N GLY A 39 5.91 -7.64 -10.44
CA GLY A 39 5.24 -8.86 -10.02
C GLY A 39 3.93 -9.01 -10.78
N ILE A 40 3.72 -10.14 -11.45
CA ILE A 40 2.47 -10.40 -12.19
C ILE A 40 1.89 -11.72 -11.69
N VAL A 41 0.65 -11.66 -11.21
CA VAL A 41 -0.10 -12.82 -10.74
C VAL A 41 -1.32 -12.99 -11.63
N GLN A 42 -1.35 -14.07 -12.41
CA GLN A 42 -2.44 -14.34 -13.35
C GLN A 42 -3.67 -14.94 -12.68
N ASN A 43 -3.48 -15.62 -11.56
CA ASN A 43 -4.55 -16.23 -10.81
C ASN A 43 -4.20 -16.17 -9.33
N LEU A 44 -4.85 -15.29 -8.58
CA LEU A 44 -4.63 -15.15 -7.15
C LEU A 44 -5.13 -16.36 -6.36
N ASP A 45 -6.10 -17.12 -6.89
CA ASP A 45 -6.71 -18.27 -6.22
C ASP A 45 -5.87 -19.55 -6.27
N GLU A 46 -4.78 -19.58 -7.05
CA GLU A 46 -3.89 -20.73 -7.10
C GLU A 46 -3.19 -20.96 -5.75
N GLU A 47 -3.31 -22.20 -5.25
CA GLU A 47 -2.88 -22.66 -3.92
C GLU A 47 -1.35 -22.54 -3.70
N ASN A 48 -0.58 -22.44 -4.80
CA ASN A 48 0.87 -22.24 -4.78
C ASN A 48 1.29 -20.76 -4.76
N ASN A 49 0.35 -19.81 -4.74
CA ASN A 49 0.69 -18.43 -4.44
C ASN A 49 1.09 -18.35 -2.97
N LEU A 50 2.38 -18.31 -2.73
CA LEU A 50 3.01 -18.32 -1.40
C LEU A 50 2.57 -17.18 -0.47
N MET A 51 1.69 -16.26 -0.90
CA MET A 51 1.40 -15.02 -0.19
C MET A 51 -0.11 -14.77 -0.07
N PRO A 52 -0.84 -15.43 0.84
CA PRO A 52 -2.20 -15.05 1.18
C PRO A 52 -2.20 -14.28 2.51
N THR A 53 -2.05 -12.97 2.47
CA THR A 53 -2.66 -12.11 3.49
C THR A 53 -2.91 -10.71 2.91
N SER A 54 -4.16 -10.26 3.00
CA SER A 54 -4.80 -9.12 2.31
C SER A 54 -4.97 -9.25 0.79
N ARG A 55 -6.15 -9.73 0.38
CA ARG A 55 -6.67 -9.48 -0.97
C ARG A 55 -7.66 -8.33 -0.92
N VAL A 56 -7.72 -7.54 -1.98
CA VAL A 56 -8.86 -6.66 -2.20
C VAL A 56 -10.02 -7.52 -2.68
N ASP A 57 -11.25 -7.21 -2.23
CA ASP A 57 -12.43 -7.95 -2.65
C ASP A 57 -12.52 -8.01 -4.19
N PHE A 58 -12.99 -9.13 -4.75
CA PHE A 58 -13.15 -9.36 -6.20
C PHE A 58 -11.86 -9.47 -7.04
N GLU A 59 -10.68 -9.24 -6.46
CA GLU A 59 -9.41 -9.34 -7.18
C GLU A 59 -9.08 -10.79 -7.56
N LYS A 60 -8.79 -11.03 -8.84
CA LYS A 60 -8.47 -12.35 -9.40
C LYS A 60 -7.10 -12.44 -10.07
N SER A 61 -6.63 -11.34 -10.61
CA SER A 61 -5.27 -11.20 -11.12
C SER A 61 -4.75 -9.79 -10.85
N ALA A 62 -3.43 -9.65 -10.77
CA ALA A 62 -2.78 -8.38 -10.45
C ALA A 62 -1.48 -8.23 -11.23
N ALA A 63 -1.13 -6.99 -11.56
CA ALA A 63 0.19 -6.62 -12.04
C ALA A 63 0.72 -5.43 -11.22
N ILE A 64 1.92 -5.57 -10.69
CA ILE A 64 2.53 -4.64 -9.76
C ILE A 64 3.86 -4.20 -10.35
N TYR A 65 4.05 -2.89 -10.48
CA TYR A 65 5.23 -2.29 -11.07
C TYR A 65 5.85 -1.31 -10.08
N PRO A 66 7.15 -1.42 -9.77
CA PRO A 66 7.81 -0.44 -8.93
C PRO A 66 7.95 0.89 -9.70
N ILE A 67 7.73 2.01 -9.00
CA ILE A 67 7.97 3.35 -9.52
C ILE A 67 9.46 3.63 -9.30
N LEU A 68 10.25 3.45 -10.36
CA LEU A 68 11.71 3.43 -10.30
C LEU A 68 12.35 4.65 -10.97
N CYS A 69 13.42 5.15 -10.35
CA CYS A 69 14.35 6.07 -10.99
C CYS A 69 15.78 5.71 -10.56
N SER A 70 16.66 5.43 -11.53
CA SER A 70 18.07 5.09 -11.28
C SER A 70 18.28 3.99 -10.22
N GLY A 71 17.43 2.95 -10.22
CA GLY A 71 17.49 1.84 -9.27
C GLY A 71 16.91 2.13 -7.87
N ARG A 72 16.40 3.33 -7.64
CA ARG A 72 15.73 3.74 -6.39
C ARG A 72 14.21 3.73 -6.57
N ILE A 73 13.47 3.54 -5.48
CA ILE A 73 12.01 3.31 -5.46
C ILE A 73 11.30 4.47 -4.76
N ALA A 74 10.30 5.06 -5.40
CA ALA A 74 9.37 6.01 -4.76
C ALA A 74 8.07 5.33 -4.28
N GLY A 75 7.75 4.16 -4.82
CA GLY A 75 6.55 3.40 -4.49
C GLY A 75 6.25 2.35 -5.54
N VAL A 76 4.98 2.03 -5.71
CA VAL A 76 4.50 1.01 -6.65
C VAL A 76 3.19 1.42 -7.30
N LEU A 77 2.98 0.96 -8.53
CA LEU A 77 1.70 0.93 -9.21
C LEU A 77 1.15 -0.50 -9.12
N LEU A 78 0.00 -0.67 -8.45
CA LEU A 78 -0.77 -1.91 -8.43
C LEU A 78 -1.96 -1.77 -9.39
N ILE A 79 -2.12 -2.74 -10.28
CA ILE A 79 -3.26 -2.85 -11.19
C ILE A 79 -3.96 -4.18 -10.93
N SER A 80 -5.20 -4.09 -10.47
CA SER A 80 -6.04 -5.23 -10.10
C SER A 80 -7.07 -5.53 -11.19
N SER A 81 -7.43 -6.81 -11.36
CA SER A 81 -8.47 -7.23 -12.29
C SER A 81 -9.39 -8.29 -11.68
N THR A 82 -10.69 -8.19 -12.00
CA THR A 82 -11.71 -9.18 -11.64
C THR A 82 -11.72 -10.39 -12.57
N GLN A 83 -10.77 -10.47 -13.52
CA GLN A 83 -10.59 -11.56 -14.45
C GLN A 83 -9.29 -12.30 -14.16
N TYR A 84 -9.30 -13.63 -14.24
CA TYR A 84 -8.06 -14.41 -14.30
C TYR A 84 -7.32 -14.13 -15.62
N ASN A 85 -6.02 -14.34 -15.63
CA ASN A 85 -5.17 -14.28 -16.82
C ASN A 85 -5.23 -12.94 -17.56
N HIS A 86 -5.64 -11.87 -16.88
CA HIS A 86 -5.86 -10.56 -17.51
C HIS A 86 -4.55 -9.96 -18.03
N PHE A 87 -3.41 -10.33 -17.45
CA PHE A 87 -2.10 -9.76 -17.77
C PHE A 87 -1.24 -10.72 -18.60
N LEU A 88 -1.82 -11.72 -19.29
CA LEU A 88 -1.05 -12.62 -20.17
C LEU A 88 -0.53 -11.91 -21.42
N LEU A 89 -1.25 -10.92 -21.92
CA LEU A 89 -0.87 -10.18 -23.12
C LEU A 89 0.27 -9.21 -22.81
N GLN A 90 1.38 -9.35 -23.54
CA GLN A 90 2.56 -8.48 -23.38
C GLN A 90 2.25 -7.00 -23.61
N THR A 91 1.27 -6.68 -24.45
CA THR A 91 0.84 -5.30 -24.68
C THR A 91 0.24 -4.66 -23.42
N ARG A 92 -0.45 -5.45 -22.57
CA ARG A 92 -1.02 -4.95 -21.30
C ARG A 92 0.07 -4.73 -20.27
N THR A 93 1.04 -5.64 -20.18
CA THR A 93 2.16 -5.50 -19.24
C THR A 93 3.09 -4.35 -19.63
N ALA A 94 3.37 -4.18 -20.93
CA ALA A 94 4.13 -3.05 -21.44
C ALA A 94 3.42 -1.70 -21.18
N LEU A 95 2.09 -1.66 -21.34
CA LEU A 95 1.31 -0.47 -21.02
C LEU A 95 1.37 -0.14 -19.52
N ALA A 96 1.23 -1.15 -18.66
CA ALA A 96 1.34 -0.97 -17.21
C ALA A 96 2.72 -0.43 -16.78
N GLN A 97 3.81 -0.97 -17.34
CA GLN A 97 5.15 -0.44 -17.12
C GLN A 97 5.26 1.02 -17.58
N SER A 98 4.72 1.36 -18.75
CA SER A 98 4.75 2.73 -19.27
C SER A 98 4.03 3.72 -18.34
N TYR A 99 2.94 3.30 -17.69
CA TYR A 99 2.28 4.11 -16.67
C TYR A 99 3.14 4.28 -15.41
N ALA A 100 3.81 3.22 -14.94
CA ALA A 100 4.73 3.33 -13.81
C ALA A 100 5.89 4.30 -14.11
N ASP A 101 6.44 4.24 -15.33
CA ASP A 101 7.50 5.13 -15.80
C ASP A 101 7.02 6.58 -15.87
N LEU A 102 5.80 6.82 -16.36
CA LEU A 102 5.19 8.16 -16.39
C LEU A 102 4.93 8.72 -14.99
N ILE A 103 4.46 7.88 -14.07
CA ILE A 103 4.27 8.25 -12.67
C ILE A 103 5.61 8.61 -12.02
N ALA A 104 6.70 7.91 -12.34
CA ALA A 104 8.02 8.24 -11.81
C ALA A 104 8.45 9.69 -12.14
N LEU A 105 7.97 10.26 -13.25
CA LEU A 105 8.26 11.65 -13.62
C LEU A 105 7.56 12.69 -12.74
N SER A 106 6.58 12.31 -11.92
CA SER A 106 5.89 13.23 -11.00
C SER A 106 6.55 13.37 -9.64
N PHE A 107 7.63 12.64 -9.37
CA PHE A 107 8.35 12.63 -8.11
C PHE A 107 9.65 13.42 -8.20
N ASP A 108 10.03 14.06 -7.10
CA ASP A 108 11.34 14.67 -6.97
C ASP A 108 12.38 13.61 -6.62
N SER A 109 13.66 13.89 -6.89
CA SER A 109 14.74 12.90 -6.66
C SER A 109 14.86 12.45 -5.20
N GLU A 110 14.40 13.27 -4.26
CA GLU A 110 14.41 12.98 -2.82
C GLU A 110 13.31 12.00 -2.39
N ASP A 111 12.27 11.82 -3.20
CA ASP A 111 11.19 10.87 -2.95
C ASP A 111 11.57 9.42 -3.31
N PHE A 112 12.74 9.22 -3.93
CA PHE A 112 13.22 7.89 -4.30
C PHE A 112 14.21 7.34 -3.27
N TYR A 113 13.90 6.19 -2.69
CA TYR A 113 14.72 5.53 -1.67
C TYR A 113 15.57 4.41 -2.26
N ALA A 114 16.78 4.21 -1.74
CA ALA A 114 17.52 3.01 -2.09
C ALA A 114 16.79 1.78 -1.50
N PRO A 115 16.73 0.64 -2.21
CA PRO A 115 16.00 -0.53 -1.72
C PRO A 115 16.43 -0.99 -0.31
N GLU A 116 17.72 -0.87 -0.01
CA GLU A 116 18.32 -1.16 1.30
C GLU A 116 17.85 -0.23 2.44
N ASP A 117 17.37 0.97 2.11
CA ASP A 117 16.81 1.92 3.08
C ASP A 117 15.33 1.62 3.38
N ILE A 118 14.69 0.73 2.62
CA ILE A 118 13.27 0.41 2.76
C ILE A 118 13.10 -0.83 3.65
N ALA A 119 12.86 -0.61 4.94
CA ALA A 119 12.58 -1.66 5.91
C ALA A 119 11.06 -1.93 6.05
N LEU A 120 10.49 -2.76 5.17
CA LEU A 120 9.10 -3.19 5.32
C LEU A 120 8.94 -4.20 6.47
N GLY A 121 8.13 -3.84 7.47
CA GLY A 121 7.65 -4.77 8.48
C GLY A 121 6.49 -5.62 7.98
N VAL A 122 6.11 -6.65 8.76
CA VAL A 122 4.91 -7.45 8.47
C VAL A 122 3.68 -6.74 9.01
N MET A 123 2.63 -6.61 8.19
CA MET A 123 1.36 -6.00 8.60
C MET A 123 0.27 -7.03 8.92
N PRO A 124 -0.69 -6.71 9.81
CA PRO A 124 -1.87 -7.53 10.04
C PRO A 124 -2.76 -7.61 8.79
N THR A 125 -3.73 -8.53 8.80
CA THR A 125 -4.66 -8.69 7.69
C THR A 125 -5.45 -7.41 7.43
N HIS A 126 -5.90 -7.19 6.18
CA HIS A 126 -6.76 -6.04 5.84
C HIS A 126 -8.00 -5.94 6.74
N LYS A 127 -8.59 -7.09 7.13
CA LYS A 127 -9.75 -7.13 8.03
C LYS A 127 -9.41 -6.58 9.41
N GLU A 128 -8.22 -6.89 9.95
CA GLU A 128 -7.74 -6.36 11.22
C GLU A 128 -7.41 -4.88 11.12
N GLN A 129 -6.70 -4.46 10.07
CA GLN A 129 -6.37 -3.05 9.85
C GLN A 129 -7.62 -2.15 9.78
N LYS A 130 -8.69 -2.60 9.11
CA LYS A 130 -9.97 -1.87 9.05
C LYS A 130 -10.54 -1.52 10.42
N LEU A 131 -10.32 -2.36 11.44
CA LEU A 131 -10.81 -2.09 12.81
C LEU A 131 -10.10 -0.87 13.43
N TYR A 132 -8.83 -0.67 13.10
CA TYR A 132 -8.06 0.49 13.55
C TYR A 132 -8.45 1.75 12.76
N PHE A 133 -8.64 1.62 11.44
CA PHE A 133 -9.03 2.76 10.59
C PHE A 133 -10.46 3.24 10.82
N ALA A 134 -11.35 2.43 11.39
CA ALA A 134 -12.70 2.85 11.72
C ALA A 134 -12.75 4.08 12.65
N LYS A 135 -11.71 4.29 13.46
CA LYS A 135 -11.59 5.41 14.41
C LYS A 135 -10.75 6.57 13.86
N PHE A 136 -10.30 6.50 12.61
CA PHE A 136 -9.31 7.44 12.06
C PHE A 136 -9.71 8.92 12.20
N ARG A 137 -10.94 9.27 11.82
CA ARG A 137 -11.43 10.67 11.95
C ARG A 137 -11.50 11.14 13.41
N GLN A 138 -11.85 10.24 14.32
CA GLN A 138 -11.86 10.54 15.74
C GLN A 138 -10.42 10.78 16.23
N LEU A 139 -9.48 9.92 15.84
CA LEU A 139 -8.06 10.07 16.19
C LEU A 139 -7.47 11.38 15.67
N ILE A 140 -7.84 11.84 14.47
CA ILE A 140 -7.43 13.17 13.97
C ILE A 140 -7.96 14.26 14.88
N THR A 141 -9.26 14.22 15.21
CA THR A 141 -9.90 15.23 16.07
C THR A 141 -9.25 15.28 17.45
N ASP A 142 -9.02 14.12 18.06
CA ASP A 142 -8.38 14.00 19.37
C ASP A 142 -6.93 14.50 19.33
N THR A 143 -6.20 14.22 18.25
CA THR A 143 -4.82 14.70 18.04
C THR A 143 -4.77 16.22 17.96
N MET A 144 -5.68 16.83 17.21
CA MET A 144 -5.77 18.29 17.10
C MET A 144 -6.11 18.95 18.45
N ILE A 145 -7.08 18.41 19.20
CA ILE A 145 -7.46 18.92 20.53
C ILE A 145 -6.29 18.81 21.51
N ALA A 146 -5.62 17.65 21.55
CA ALA A 146 -4.46 17.43 22.41
C ALA A 146 -3.32 18.40 22.08
N ALA A 147 -3.02 18.61 20.80
CA ALA A 147 -1.98 19.52 20.33
C ALA A 147 -2.30 20.99 20.70
N ALA A 148 -3.56 21.41 20.54
CA ALA A 148 -4.03 22.74 20.93
C ALA A 148 -3.89 22.97 22.45
N SER A 149 -4.26 21.99 23.29
CA SER A 149 -4.10 22.10 24.75
C SER A 149 -2.64 22.25 25.19
N ARG A 150 -1.70 21.68 24.42
CA ARG A 150 -0.25 21.79 24.64
C ARG A 150 0.37 23.05 24.01
N HIS A 151 -0.45 24.00 23.57
CA HIS A 151 -0.05 25.26 22.95
C HIS A 151 0.79 25.06 21.66
N ARG A 152 0.57 23.94 20.96
CA ARG A 152 1.19 23.62 19.67
C ARG A 152 0.12 23.11 18.71
N PRO A 153 -0.80 23.98 18.24
CA PRO A 153 -1.84 23.56 17.31
C PRO A 153 -1.20 23.01 16.05
N VAL A 154 -1.76 21.91 15.54
CA VAL A 154 -1.35 21.29 14.28
C VAL A 154 -2.44 21.47 13.24
N SER A 155 -2.04 21.59 11.98
CA SER A 155 -2.93 21.58 10.84
C SER A 155 -3.60 20.21 10.66
N ASN A 156 -4.62 20.15 9.82
CA ASN A 156 -5.28 18.87 9.50
C ASN A 156 -4.32 17.88 8.81
N ILE A 157 -3.42 18.39 7.94
CA ILE A 157 -2.43 17.59 7.23
C ILE A 157 -1.42 16.98 8.21
N GLU A 158 -0.91 17.79 9.15
CA GLU A 158 0.00 17.31 10.19
C GLU A 158 -0.69 16.30 11.13
N ALA A 159 -1.94 16.57 11.52
CA ALA A 159 -2.71 15.65 12.34
C ALA A 159 -2.95 14.30 11.63
N ASP A 160 -3.26 14.32 10.33
CA ASP A 160 -3.41 13.12 9.50
C ASP A 160 -2.10 12.31 9.48
N GLN A 161 -0.97 12.96 9.21
CA GLN A 161 0.36 12.32 9.22
C GLN A 161 0.70 11.67 10.57
N ILE A 162 0.45 12.39 11.68
CA ILE A 162 0.69 11.87 13.03
C ILE A 162 -0.14 10.63 13.30
N VAL A 163 -1.43 10.65 12.93
CA VAL A 163 -2.33 9.51 13.14
C VAL A 163 -1.89 8.31 12.29
N TRP A 164 -1.48 8.54 11.04
CA TRP A 164 -0.97 7.46 10.19
C TRP A 164 0.30 6.81 10.74
N GLN A 165 1.29 7.61 11.18
CA GLN A 165 2.50 7.09 11.80
C GLN A 165 2.19 6.26 13.06
N ARG A 166 1.31 6.78 13.92
CA ARG A 166 0.87 6.06 15.12
C ARG A 166 0.21 4.73 14.78
N LEU A 167 -0.70 4.72 13.80
CA LEU A 167 -1.38 3.50 13.39
C LEU A 167 -0.44 2.49 12.76
N GLU A 168 0.54 2.95 11.98
CA GLU A 168 1.59 2.09 11.43
C GLU A 168 2.37 1.40 12.56
N GLU A 169 2.82 2.15 13.57
CA GLU A 169 3.53 1.61 14.74
C GLU A 169 2.67 0.60 15.52
N GLU A 170 1.40 0.93 15.80
CA GLU A 170 0.48 0.04 16.51
C GLU A 170 0.28 -1.28 15.75
N LEU A 171 0.10 -1.22 14.42
CA LEU A 171 -0.10 -2.40 13.58
C LEU A 171 1.16 -3.26 13.44
N LEU A 172 2.35 -2.64 13.34
CA LEU A 172 3.63 -3.36 13.33
C LEU A 172 3.84 -4.15 14.62
N GLN A 173 3.49 -3.58 15.78
CA GLN A 173 3.62 -4.25 17.07
C GLN A 173 2.69 -5.47 17.22
N LEU A 174 1.48 -5.42 16.68
CA LEU A 174 0.55 -6.55 16.70
C LEU A 174 1.12 -7.77 15.95
N SER A 175 1.72 -7.55 14.79
CA SER A 175 2.34 -8.61 13.98
C SER A 175 3.51 -9.28 14.69
N ILE A 176 4.26 -8.54 15.50
CA ILE A 176 5.38 -9.07 16.30
C ILE A 176 4.83 -9.97 17.42
N ASN A 177 3.81 -9.50 18.15
CA ASN A 177 3.25 -10.24 19.27
C ASN A 177 2.56 -11.54 18.85
N ASN A 178 1.89 -11.56 17.69
CA ASN A 178 1.23 -12.75 17.14
C ASN A 178 2.21 -13.85 16.68
N LYS A 179 3.51 -13.55 16.52
CA LYS A 179 4.56 -14.53 16.19
C LYS A 179 5.18 -15.22 17.41
N THR A 180 4.81 -14.80 18.62
CA THR A 180 5.43 -15.26 19.89
C THR A 180 4.55 -16.26 20.67
N LEU A 181 3.51 -16.80 20.02
CA LEU A 181 2.61 -17.85 20.52
C LEU A 181 2.67 -19.07 19.59
#